data_AF-A0AAU5MM30-F1
#
_entry.id   AF-A0AAU5MM30-F1
#
_cell.length_a   1.000
_cell.length_b   1.000
_cell.length_c   1.000
_cell.angle_alpha   90.00
_cell.angle_beta   90.00
_cell.angle_gamma   90.00
#
_symmetry.space_group_name_H-M   'P 1'
#
loop_
_entity.id
_entity.type
_entity.pdbx_description
1 polymer ?
#
loop_
_entity_poly.entity_id
_entity_poly.type
_entity_poly.pdbx_seq_one_letter_code
_entity_poly.pdbx_strand_id
1 'polypeptide(L)'
;MRRTARLLPLVLTAATLIPLQHNESGPSYQEIPLDGPSVQARTEPFGMVAVTWPEGTRGVTAKVRVERDGQWTDWESLSVEDDHGPDPKDPQQTHPLVAEGIERGGTEPLWVGNATGVQASAATATGTAIAGAKVVLIQPGVLATDADEPAAQSIEPAASRAPYPMPLMVSRKRWGADERLRSHNGAACARPKYTTTVLAAFVHHTADRNDYTRTQVPAMVRAMYAYHVKSRGWCDLGYNFLVDRFGRVFEGRYGGAQLPVLGAHTAAFNSNSFGVAVIGNFEQAAPPAAMLESTARVIAWKLDANYRSPQATIRLDGSSLHTVSGHRDTKATACPGTQLYNKLGWLRQRVNTLMSGSFSTPIYQYARKAGFRNIGQPFWGEHRTRTGWATYFATRDVFYSVASGTHSTAGAFRTRFRRLGAGSARLGLPITDAYRAPGGSRQKFQRGWLVWDRRTRQVHLVYGRAS
;
A
#
# COMPACT_ATOMS: atom_id res chain seq x y z
N MET A 1 -0.70 -49.51 -62.66
CA MET A 1 -0.21 -48.95 -61.38
C MET A 1 -1.34 -48.18 -60.69
N ARG A 2 -2.05 -48.81 -59.75
CA ARG A 2 -3.04 -48.14 -58.88
C ARG A 2 -2.61 -48.39 -57.43
N ARG A 3 -2.21 -47.34 -56.72
CA ARG A 3 -1.91 -47.41 -55.27
C ARG A 3 -3.19 -47.04 -54.52
N THR A 4 -3.78 -48.00 -53.83
CA THR A 4 -4.82 -47.79 -52.83
C THR A 4 -4.17 -47.39 -51.51
N ALA A 5 -4.43 -46.17 -51.05
CA ALA A 5 -4.04 -45.70 -49.72
C ALA A 5 -5.07 -46.20 -48.69
N ARG A 6 -4.61 -46.95 -47.68
CA ARG A 6 -5.40 -47.31 -46.50
C ARG A 6 -5.42 -46.12 -45.53
N LEU A 7 -6.61 -45.65 -45.16
CA LEU A 7 -6.84 -44.74 -44.03
C LEU A 7 -6.68 -45.51 -42.72
N LEU A 8 -5.83 -45.02 -41.81
CA LEU A 8 -5.82 -45.43 -40.40
C LEU A 8 -6.95 -44.68 -39.65
N PRO A 9 -7.65 -45.33 -38.71
CA PRO A 9 -8.63 -44.65 -37.88
C PRO A 9 -7.93 -43.83 -36.79
N LEU A 10 -8.40 -42.58 -36.62
CA LEU A 10 -8.01 -41.70 -35.52
C LEU A 10 -8.65 -42.24 -34.23
N VAL A 11 -7.82 -42.69 -33.27
CA VAL A 11 -8.30 -43.10 -31.94
C VAL A 11 -8.57 -41.82 -31.14
N LEU A 12 -9.84 -41.47 -30.94
CA LEU A 12 -10.26 -40.50 -29.94
C LEU A 12 -10.06 -41.13 -28.55
N THR A 13 -9.08 -40.67 -27.79
CA THR A 13 -9.00 -40.94 -26.36
C THR A 13 -10.09 -40.14 -25.64
N ALA A 14 -11.12 -40.85 -25.18
CA ALA A 14 -12.17 -40.28 -24.33
C ALA A 14 -11.55 -39.79 -23.01
N ALA A 15 -11.65 -38.49 -22.74
CA ALA A 15 -11.34 -37.94 -21.43
C ALA A 15 -12.45 -38.35 -20.45
N THR A 16 -12.11 -39.12 -19.43
CA THR A 16 -12.97 -39.42 -18.29
C THR A 16 -13.32 -38.13 -17.55
N LEU A 17 -14.57 -37.68 -17.68
CA LEU A 17 -15.17 -36.65 -16.83
C LEU A 17 -15.54 -37.30 -15.49
N ILE A 18 -14.79 -36.98 -14.45
CA ILE A 18 -15.19 -37.25 -13.06
C ILE A 18 -16.06 -36.06 -12.63
N PRO A 19 -17.35 -36.24 -12.32
CA PRO A 19 -18.17 -35.14 -11.82
C PRO A 19 -17.80 -34.91 -10.35
N LEU A 20 -17.04 -33.85 -10.08
CA LEU A 20 -16.86 -33.35 -8.72
C LEU A 20 -18.13 -32.59 -8.32
N GLN A 21 -18.71 -33.01 -7.21
CA GLN A 21 -19.89 -32.39 -6.61
C GLN A 21 -19.66 -30.89 -6.39
N HIS A 22 -20.59 -30.09 -6.91
CA HIS A 22 -20.69 -28.66 -6.71
C HIS A 22 -20.68 -28.30 -5.23
N ASN A 23 -19.73 -27.43 -4.85
CA ASN A 23 -19.83 -26.64 -3.63
C ASN A 23 -19.70 -25.17 -4.06
N GLU A 24 -20.69 -24.36 -3.72
CA GLU A 24 -20.76 -22.97 -4.14
C GLU A 24 -19.49 -22.17 -3.74
N SER A 25 -18.71 -21.78 -4.76
CA SER A 25 -17.82 -20.62 -4.87
C SER A 25 -17.04 -20.13 -3.64
N GLY A 26 -16.31 -21.01 -2.96
CA GLY A 26 -15.27 -20.61 -2.01
C GLY A 26 -14.08 -19.90 -2.69
N PRO A 27 -13.25 -19.14 -1.95
CA PRO A 27 -12.05 -18.54 -2.51
C PRO A 27 -11.06 -19.63 -2.99
N SER A 28 -10.50 -19.45 -4.18
CA SER A 28 -9.57 -20.40 -4.79
C SER A 28 -8.38 -19.68 -5.44
N TYR A 29 -7.29 -20.44 -5.62
CA TYR A 29 -6.05 -19.98 -6.22
C TYR A 29 -5.45 -21.13 -7.02
N GLN A 30 -5.10 -20.86 -8.27
CA GLN A 30 -4.53 -21.85 -9.17
C GLN A 30 -3.38 -21.24 -9.96
N GLU A 31 -2.32 -22.01 -10.14
CA GLU A 31 -1.25 -21.72 -11.10
C GLU A 31 -1.25 -22.79 -12.18
N ILE A 32 -1.25 -22.36 -13.44
CA ILE A 32 -1.16 -23.24 -14.61
C ILE A 32 0.21 -23.02 -15.25
N PRO A 33 1.03 -24.06 -15.44
CA PRO A 33 2.27 -23.95 -16.19
C PRO A 33 2.04 -23.39 -17.59
N LEU A 34 2.86 -22.43 -18.01
CA LEU A 34 2.86 -21.88 -19.37
C LEU A 34 4.02 -22.53 -20.12
N ASP A 35 3.86 -23.83 -20.42
CA ASP A 35 4.87 -24.66 -21.09
C ASP A 35 4.79 -24.49 -22.61
N GLY A 36 5.31 -23.37 -23.12
CA GLY A 36 5.32 -23.05 -24.55
C GLY A 36 4.97 -21.59 -24.84
N PRO A 37 4.62 -21.22 -26.09
CA PRO A 37 4.24 -19.85 -26.43
C PRO A 37 2.85 -19.46 -25.87
N SER A 38 1.98 -20.44 -25.57
CA SER A 38 0.66 -20.23 -24.96
C SER A 38 0.13 -21.48 -24.28
N VAL A 39 -0.76 -21.31 -23.31
CA VAL A 39 -1.53 -22.38 -22.66
C VAL A 39 -3.03 -22.07 -22.73
N GLN A 40 -3.87 -23.11 -22.87
CA GLN A 40 -5.33 -23.01 -22.79
C GLN A 40 -5.86 -24.05 -21.81
N ALA A 41 -6.80 -23.66 -20.94
CA ALA A 41 -7.47 -24.55 -20.02
C ALA A 41 -8.92 -24.12 -19.77
N ARG A 42 -9.81 -25.11 -19.59
CA ARG A 42 -11.09 -24.92 -18.88
C ARG A 42 -10.83 -25.11 -17.40
N THR A 43 -11.45 -24.30 -16.56
CA THR A 43 -11.13 -24.22 -15.14
C THR A 43 -12.40 -24.08 -14.31
N GLU A 44 -12.25 -24.25 -13.00
CA GLU A 44 -13.24 -23.71 -12.07
C GLU A 44 -13.36 -22.18 -12.24
N PRO A 45 -14.49 -21.57 -11.82
CA PRO A 45 -14.68 -20.14 -11.95
C PRO A 45 -13.60 -19.32 -11.25
N PHE A 46 -13.09 -18.28 -11.92
CA PHE A 46 -12.10 -17.34 -11.38
C PHE A 46 -12.44 -15.89 -11.75
N GLY A 47 -12.07 -14.96 -10.87
CA GLY A 47 -12.35 -13.53 -10.97
C GLY A 47 -11.20 -12.70 -11.55
N MET A 48 -9.97 -13.17 -11.39
CA MET A 48 -8.76 -12.45 -11.74
C MET A 48 -7.73 -13.37 -12.39
N VAL A 49 -7.02 -12.85 -13.39
CA VAL A 49 -5.93 -13.55 -14.09
C VAL A 49 -4.66 -12.69 -14.15
N ALA A 50 -3.51 -13.33 -14.05
CA ALA A 50 -2.21 -12.71 -14.28
C ALA A 50 -1.23 -13.73 -14.88
N VAL A 51 -0.06 -13.26 -15.31
CA VAL A 51 1.05 -14.14 -15.69
C VAL A 51 2.29 -13.79 -14.88
N THR A 52 3.02 -14.80 -14.40
CA THR A 52 4.31 -14.62 -13.70
C THR A 52 5.42 -15.43 -14.35
N TRP A 53 6.66 -15.04 -14.11
CA TRP A 53 7.87 -15.72 -14.59
C TRP A 53 9.02 -15.60 -13.58
N PRO A 54 10.09 -16.40 -13.70
CA PRO A 54 11.26 -16.25 -12.84
C PRO A 54 11.88 -14.85 -12.91
N GLU A 55 12.36 -14.36 -11.77
CA GLU A 55 13.05 -13.07 -11.66
C GLU A 55 14.18 -12.94 -12.70
N GLY A 56 14.43 -11.71 -13.17
CA GLY A 56 15.50 -11.40 -14.12
C GLY A 56 15.14 -11.56 -15.59
N THR A 57 14.01 -12.20 -15.91
CA THR A 57 13.49 -12.21 -17.29
C THR A 57 12.93 -10.83 -17.64
N ARG A 58 13.44 -10.22 -18.73
CA ARG A 58 13.09 -8.86 -19.18
C ARG A 58 12.49 -8.88 -20.58
N GLY A 59 11.83 -7.78 -20.94
CA GLY A 59 11.27 -7.61 -22.29
C GLY A 59 10.19 -8.63 -22.60
N VAL A 60 9.40 -9.00 -21.59
CA VAL A 60 8.29 -9.94 -21.73
C VAL A 60 7.10 -9.23 -22.34
N THR A 61 6.40 -9.93 -23.23
CA THR A 61 5.06 -9.56 -23.68
C THR A 61 4.10 -10.65 -23.20
N ALA A 62 2.94 -10.25 -22.69
CA ALA A 62 1.92 -11.16 -22.21
C ALA A 62 0.54 -10.74 -22.69
N LYS A 63 -0.32 -11.71 -22.98
CA LYS A 63 -1.71 -11.51 -23.36
C LYS A 63 -2.58 -12.64 -22.86
N VAL A 64 -3.87 -12.35 -22.69
CA VAL A 64 -4.86 -13.29 -22.21
C VAL A 64 -6.17 -13.13 -23.00
N ARG A 65 -6.93 -14.20 -23.11
CA ARG A 65 -8.36 -14.17 -23.35
C ARG A 65 -9.03 -15.16 -22.43
N VAL A 66 -10.28 -14.92 -22.09
CA VAL A 66 -11.02 -15.76 -21.15
C VAL A 66 -12.32 -16.26 -21.78
N GLU A 67 -12.82 -17.37 -21.26
CA GLU A 67 -14.14 -17.87 -21.59
C GLU A 67 -15.14 -17.41 -20.54
N ARG A 68 -16.23 -16.77 -20.97
CA ARG A 68 -17.37 -16.36 -20.14
C ARG A 68 -18.63 -16.80 -20.84
N ASP A 69 -19.54 -17.42 -20.10
CA ASP A 69 -20.85 -17.86 -20.63
C ASP A 69 -20.73 -18.71 -21.92
N GLY A 70 -19.68 -19.55 -22.00
CA GLY A 70 -19.40 -20.41 -23.15
C GLY A 70 -18.78 -19.69 -24.37
N GLN A 71 -18.46 -18.41 -24.27
CA GLN A 71 -17.85 -17.62 -25.35
C GLN A 71 -16.48 -17.09 -24.95
N TRP A 72 -15.54 -17.14 -25.90
CA TRP A 72 -14.21 -16.58 -25.72
C TRP A 72 -14.20 -15.09 -26.04
N THR A 73 -13.55 -14.30 -25.18
CA THR A 73 -13.26 -12.90 -25.48
C THR A 73 -12.17 -12.77 -26.55
N ASP A 74 -12.02 -11.56 -27.08
CA ASP A 74 -10.82 -11.19 -27.81
C ASP A 74 -9.58 -11.25 -26.91
N TRP A 75 -8.40 -11.29 -27.54
CA TRP A 75 -7.12 -11.19 -26.86
C TRP A 75 -6.90 -9.79 -26.30
N GLU A 76 -6.53 -9.72 -25.03
CA GLU A 76 -6.16 -8.52 -24.31
C GLU A 76 -4.69 -8.60 -23.88
N SER A 77 -3.93 -7.53 -24.13
CA SER A 77 -2.55 -7.43 -23.66
C SER A 77 -2.53 -7.17 -22.16
N LEU A 78 -1.65 -7.87 -21.45
CA LEU A 78 -1.43 -7.65 -20.02
C LEU A 78 -0.24 -6.71 -19.83
N SER A 79 -0.41 -5.68 -19.00
CA SER A 79 0.67 -4.76 -18.64
C SER A 79 1.74 -5.50 -17.83
N VAL A 80 2.99 -5.41 -18.27
CA VAL A 80 4.14 -6.07 -17.63
C VAL A 80 4.75 -5.12 -16.61
N GLU A 81 5.00 -5.61 -15.39
CA GLU A 81 5.55 -4.81 -14.29
C GLU A 81 6.89 -5.37 -13.81
N ASP A 82 7.93 -5.09 -14.60
CA ASP A 82 9.30 -5.49 -14.29
C ASP A 82 9.90 -4.70 -13.12
N ASP A 83 9.25 -3.61 -12.71
CA ASP A 83 9.82 -2.67 -11.75
C ASP A 83 8.85 -2.20 -10.62
N HIS A 84 7.68 -2.83 -10.52
CA HIS A 84 6.90 -2.89 -9.27
C HIS A 84 7.45 -4.03 -8.41
N GLY A 85 7.73 -3.74 -7.14
CA GLY A 85 8.17 -4.77 -6.20
C GLY A 85 8.85 -4.21 -4.96
N PRO A 86 9.23 -5.10 -4.03
CA PRO A 86 10.07 -4.78 -2.88
C PRO A 86 11.38 -4.12 -3.32
N ASP A 87 12.00 -3.35 -2.41
CA ASP A 87 13.31 -2.77 -2.68
C ASP A 87 14.39 -3.88 -2.63
N PRO A 88 15.22 -4.06 -3.67
CA PRO A 88 16.24 -5.11 -3.71
C PRO A 88 17.40 -4.89 -2.70
N LYS A 89 17.52 -3.67 -2.15
CA LYS A 89 18.50 -3.26 -1.12
C LYS A 89 17.87 -2.20 -0.23
N ASP A 90 18.25 -2.11 1.05
CA ASP A 90 17.88 -0.96 1.90
C ASP A 90 18.77 0.23 1.49
N PRO A 91 18.24 1.29 0.85
CA PRO A 91 19.07 2.42 0.46
C PRO A 91 19.68 3.15 1.67
N GLN A 92 19.05 3.04 2.84
CA GLN A 92 19.51 3.67 4.08
C GLN A 92 20.34 2.73 4.98
N GLN A 93 20.41 1.42 4.67
CA GLN A 93 21.05 0.39 5.51
C GLN A 93 20.65 0.45 7.00
N THR A 94 19.47 1.00 7.29
CA THR A 94 19.00 1.22 8.67
C THR A 94 18.29 0.01 9.23
N HIS A 95 17.85 -0.90 8.37
CA HIS A 95 17.28 -2.19 8.71
C HIS A 95 17.82 -3.25 7.75
N PRO A 96 18.12 -4.49 8.19
CA PRO A 96 18.33 -5.58 7.25
C PRO A 96 17.01 -5.76 6.48
N LEU A 97 16.96 -5.30 5.23
CA LEU A 97 15.86 -5.64 4.34
C LEU A 97 15.99 -7.13 4.04
N VAL A 98 15.27 -7.92 4.81
CA VAL A 98 15.04 -9.33 4.51
C VAL A 98 14.23 -9.34 3.22
N ALA A 99 14.76 -10.00 2.19
CA ALA A 99 14.01 -10.36 0.99
C ALA A 99 12.64 -10.88 1.40
N GLU A 100 11.57 -10.41 0.77
CA GLU A 100 10.22 -10.74 1.23
C GLU A 100 9.95 -12.23 1.05
N GLY A 101 10.12 -12.73 -0.16
CA GLY A 101 9.99 -14.14 -0.52
C GLY A 101 10.82 -14.44 -1.77
N ILE A 102 10.46 -15.52 -2.47
CA ILE A 102 11.01 -15.79 -3.80
C ILE A 102 10.27 -14.87 -4.78
N GLU A 103 10.91 -13.75 -5.11
CA GLU A 103 10.33 -12.77 -6.02
C GLU A 103 10.20 -13.34 -7.44
N ARG A 104 9.13 -12.92 -8.12
CA ARG A 104 8.84 -13.32 -9.50
C ARG A 104 8.47 -12.09 -10.32
N GLY A 105 8.94 -12.06 -11.56
CA GLY A 105 8.43 -11.16 -12.58
C GLY A 105 7.00 -11.54 -12.97
N GLY A 106 6.30 -10.68 -13.71
CA GLY A 106 4.87 -10.83 -13.93
C GLY A 106 4.16 -9.55 -14.35
N THR A 107 2.89 -9.70 -14.69
CA THR A 107 2.01 -8.62 -15.14
C THR A 107 1.32 -7.93 -13.97
N GLU A 108 0.71 -6.75 -14.19
CA GLU A 108 -0.44 -6.35 -13.38
C GLU A 108 -1.55 -7.41 -13.55
N PRO A 109 -2.31 -7.73 -12.49
CA PRO A 109 -3.42 -8.65 -12.61
C PRO A 109 -4.64 -7.98 -13.24
N LEU A 110 -5.39 -8.72 -14.05
CA LEU A 110 -6.59 -8.26 -14.74
C LEU A 110 -7.84 -8.85 -14.11
N TRP A 111 -8.82 -8.01 -13.75
CA TRP A 111 -10.13 -8.47 -13.34
C TRP A 111 -10.95 -8.93 -14.55
N VAL A 112 -11.37 -10.19 -14.54
CA VAL A 112 -12.11 -10.81 -15.64
C VAL A 112 -13.55 -11.15 -15.29
N GLY A 113 -14.01 -10.86 -14.08
CA GLY A 113 -15.35 -11.30 -13.65
C GLY A 113 -15.44 -12.82 -13.64
N ASN A 114 -16.63 -13.41 -13.79
CA ASN A 114 -16.81 -14.86 -13.66
C ASN A 114 -16.36 -15.63 -14.92
N ALA A 115 -15.07 -15.90 -15.06
CA ALA A 115 -14.51 -16.67 -16.18
C ALA A 115 -14.36 -18.16 -15.82
N THR A 116 -14.58 -19.05 -16.79
CA THR A 116 -14.50 -20.51 -16.62
C THR A 116 -13.47 -21.17 -17.54
N GLY A 117 -12.70 -20.36 -18.25
CA GLY A 117 -11.63 -20.80 -19.12
C GLY A 117 -10.64 -19.68 -19.37
N VAL A 118 -9.39 -20.05 -19.61
CA VAL A 118 -8.29 -19.13 -19.88
C VAL A 118 -7.49 -19.62 -21.06
N GLN A 119 -7.06 -18.67 -21.89
CA GLN A 119 -5.97 -18.85 -22.83
C GLN A 119 -5.00 -17.70 -22.63
N ALA A 120 -3.74 -18.02 -22.34
CA ALA A 120 -2.72 -17.02 -22.06
C ALA A 120 -1.44 -17.31 -22.83
N SER A 121 -0.70 -16.26 -23.15
CA SER A 121 0.58 -16.32 -23.83
C SER A 121 1.54 -15.38 -23.13
N ALA A 122 2.78 -15.82 -22.92
CA ALA A 122 3.87 -14.97 -22.49
C ALA A 122 5.18 -15.42 -23.16
N ALA A 123 5.89 -14.47 -23.73
CA ALA A 123 7.13 -14.69 -24.43
C ALA A 123 8.04 -13.46 -24.31
N THR A 124 9.35 -13.67 -24.47
CA THR A 124 10.28 -12.55 -24.63
C THR A 124 9.95 -11.76 -25.90
N ALA A 125 10.50 -10.55 -26.05
CA ALA A 125 10.34 -9.73 -27.25
C ALA A 125 10.80 -10.44 -28.55
N THR A 126 11.64 -11.47 -28.44
CA THR A 126 12.08 -12.34 -29.55
C THR A 126 11.14 -13.52 -29.83
N GLY A 127 10.00 -13.62 -29.13
CA GLY A 127 9.03 -14.70 -29.28
C GLY A 127 9.42 -16.01 -28.58
N THR A 128 10.42 -15.99 -27.70
CA THR A 128 10.89 -17.20 -27.01
C THR A 128 10.02 -17.50 -25.79
N ALA A 129 9.61 -18.77 -25.63
CA ALA A 129 8.89 -19.23 -24.45
C ALA A 129 9.74 -19.06 -23.18
N ILE A 130 9.10 -18.72 -22.07
CA ILE A 130 9.78 -18.41 -20.81
C ILE A 130 9.67 -19.61 -19.89
N ALA A 131 10.79 -20.30 -19.65
CA ALA A 131 10.82 -21.45 -18.75
C ALA A 131 10.34 -21.07 -17.33
N GLY A 132 9.42 -21.86 -16.79
CA GLY A 132 8.85 -21.60 -15.47
C GLY A 132 7.86 -20.44 -15.40
N ALA A 133 7.39 -19.93 -16.54
CA ALA A 133 6.25 -19.02 -16.58
C ALA A 133 4.95 -19.73 -16.17
N LYS A 134 4.03 -18.98 -15.54
CA LYS A 134 2.78 -19.50 -15.00
C LYS A 134 1.64 -18.52 -15.22
N VAL A 135 0.48 -19.03 -15.58
CA VAL A 135 -0.80 -18.30 -15.51
C VAL A 135 -1.33 -18.44 -14.10
N VAL A 136 -1.71 -17.33 -13.50
CA VAL A 136 -2.29 -17.28 -12.15
C VAL A 136 -3.77 -16.99 -12.28
N LEU A 137 -4.60 -17.81 -11.65
CA LEU A 137 -6.05 -17.64 -11.58
C LEU A 137 -6.47 -17.51 -10.12
N ILE A 138 -7.28 -16.50 -9.82
CA ILE A 138 -7.73 -16.21 -8.46
C ILE A 138 -9.23 -16.02 -8.44
N GLN A 139 -9.90 -16.80 -7.60
CA GLN A 139 -11.27 -16.54 -7.18
C GLN A 139 -11.23 -15.97 -5.75
N PRO A 140 -11.43 -14.67 -5.53
CA PRO A 140 -11.33 -14.08 -4.19
C PRO A 140 -12.53 -14.39 -3.28
N GLY A 141 -13.58 -15.02 -3.83
CA GLY A 141 -14.91 -15.14 -3.20
C GLY A 141 -15.64 -13.79 -3.11
N VAL A 142 -16.97 -13.85 -3.00
CA VAL A 142 -17.80 -12.69 -2.70
C VAL A 142 -18.23 -12.78 -1.24
N LEU A 143 -17.99 -11.73 -0.48
CA LEU A 143 -18.42 -11.63 0.91
C LEU A 143 -19.72 -10.84 1.00
N ALA A 144 -20.57 -11.16 1.97
CA ALA A 144 -21.78 -10.37 2.23
C ALA A 144 -21.45 -8.87 2.44
N THR A 145 -20.31 -8.58 3.06
CA THR A 145 -19.79 -7.23 3.29
C THR A 145 -19.35 -6.49 2.02
N ASP A 146 -19.28 -7.15 0.87
CA ASP A 146 -18.94 -6.50 -0.41
C ASP A 146 -20.11 -5.70 -0.98
N ALA A 147 -21.34 -6.15 -0.68
CA ALA A 147 -22.58 -5.46 -1.02
C ALA A 147 -22.89 -4.34 -0.02
N ASP A 148 -22.34 -4.41 1.20
CA ASP A 148 -22.44 -3.32 2.17
C ASP A 148 -21.77 -2.09 1.59
N GLU A 149 -22.55 -1.05 1.28
CA GLU A 149 -21.95 0.26 1.06
C GLU A 149 -21.20 0.64 2.34
N PRO A 150 -19.88 0.86 2.25
CA PRO A 150 -19.21 1.52 3.34
C PRO A 150 -19.84 2.91 3.40
N ALA A 151 -20.73 3.15 4.37
CA ALA A 151 -20.68 4.39 5.10
C ALA A 151 -19.20 4.47 5.51
N ALA A 152 -18.43 5.24 4.72
CA ALA A 152 -16.99 5.19 4.78
C ALA A 152 -16.64 5.54 6.23
N GLN A 153 -16.15 4.56 6.98
CA GLN A 153 -15.89 4.80 8.38
C GLN A 153 -14.66 5.68 8.41
N SER A 154 -14.82 6.83 9.05
CA SER A 154 -13.71 7.69 9.36
C SER A 154 -12.74 6.88 10.21
N ILE A 155 -11.46 6.83 9.82
CA ILE A 155 -10.41 6.23 10.66
C ILE A 155 -10.19 7.06 11.95
N GLU A 156 -10.82 8.25 11.99
CA GLU A 156 -11.03 9.11 13.14
C GLU A 156 -12.51 9.06 13.55
N PRO A 157 -12.94 9.23 14.80
CA PRO A 157 -14.36 9.44 15.09
C PRO A 157 -14.90 10.70 14.37
N ALA A 158 -16.11 10.59 13.79
CA ALA A 158 -16.83 11.68 13.13
C ALA A 158 -17.23 12.77 14.13
N ALA A 159 -16.26 13.62 14.51
CA ALA A 159 -16.46 14.86 15.25
C ALA A 159 -15.20 15.74 15.16
N SER A 160 -15.22 16.69 14.23
CA SER A 160 -14.52 18.00 14.24
C SER A 160 -12.98 18.05 14.35
N ARG A 161 -12.37 18.99 13.59
CA ARG A 161 -11.06 19.64 13.87
C ARG A 161 -9.76 18.82 13.72
N ALA A 162 -9.65 17.86 12.80
CA ALA A 162 -8.30 17.40 12.41
C ALA A 162 -7.55 18.52 11.66
N PRO A 163 -6.25 18.78 11.94
CA PRO A 163 -5.51 19.84 11.27
C PRO A 163 -5.16 19.52 9.81
N TYR A 164 -5.51 18.31 9.34
CA TYR A 164 -5.26 17.83 7.98
C TYR A 164 -6.48 17.07 7.42
N PRO A 165 -6.60 16.96 6.08
CA PRO A 165 -7.80 16.42 5.42
C PRO A 165 -7.79 14.88 5.31
N MET A 166 -7.77 14.15 6.44
CA MET A 166 -7.82 12.67 6.41
C MET A 166 -9.11 12.17 5.74
N PRO A 167 -9.03 11.37 4.66
CA PRO A 167 -10.21 10.83 4.02
C PRO A 167 -10.82 9.68 4.83
N LEU A 168 -12.11 9.45 4.63
CA LEU A 168 -12.76 8.22 5.03
C LEU A 168 -12.18 7.07 4.20
N MET A 169 -11.94 5.92 4.83
CA MET A 169 -11.26 4.80 4.17
C MET A 169 -11.88 3.45 4.55
N VAL A 170 -11.98 2.56 3.57
CA VAL A 170 -12.32 1.16 3.76
C VAL A 170 -11.10 0.46 4.34
N SER A 171 -11.18 0.06 5.61
CA SER A 171 -10.09 -0.63 6.30
C SER A 171 -9.88 -2.05 5.78
N ARG A 172 -8.70 -2.62 6.05
CA ARG A 172 -8.37 -4.02 5.72
C ARG A 172 -9.41 -5.02 6.18
N LYS A 173 -9.85 -4.88 7.43
CA LYS A 173 -10.92 -5.71 7.99
C LYS A 173 -12.21 -5.60 7.17
N ARG A 174 -12.56 -4.41 6.68
CA ARG A 174 -13.84 -4.16 6.00
C ARG A 174 -13.86 -4.62 4.55
N TRP A 175 -12.74 -4.52 3.81
CA TRP A 175 -12.66 -5.13 2.49
C TRP A 175 -12.37 -6.64 2.54
N GLY A 176 -12.21 -7.22 3.73
CA GLY A 176 -12.08 -8.66 3.93
C GLY A 176 -10.66 -9.20 3.72
N ALA A 177 -9.64 -8.43 4.11
CA ALA A 177 -8.25 -8.88 4.06
C ALA A 177 -8.04 -10.19 4.82
N ASP A 178 -7.48 -11.21 4.16
CA ASP A 178 -7.01 -12.42 4.83
C ASP A 178 -5.63 -12.18 5.43
N GLU A 179 -5.58 -11.70 6.66
CA GLU A 179 -4.33 -11.35 7.35
C GLU A 179 -3.39 -12.55 7.61
N ARG A 180 -3.87 -13.79 7.38
CA ARG A 180 -3.02 -14.99 7.43
C ARG A 180 -2.01 -15.02 6.28
N LEU A 181 -2.31 -14.36 5.15
CA LEU A 181 -1.42 -14.27 4.00
C LEU A 181 -0.13 -13.50 4.33
N ARG A 182 -0.11 -12.63 5.34
CA ARG A 182 1.11 -11.87 5.72
C ARG A 182 2.27 -12.76 6.17
N SER A 183 2.01 -14.00 6.60
CA SER A 183 3.06 -14.97 6.93
C SER A 183 3.36 -15.98 5.82
N HIS A 184 2.71 -15.87 4.65
CA HIS A 184 2.86 -16.83 3.55
C HIS A 184 4.31 -16.97 3.09
N ASN A 185 5.00 -15.84 2.92
CA ASN A 185 6.41 -15.79 2.50
C ASN A 185 7.38 -15.77 3.68
N GLY A 186 6.96 -16.32 4.83
CA GLY A 186 7.81 -16.52 6.00
C GLY A 186 7.53 -15.56 7.17
N ALA A 187 8.09 -15.90 8.33
CA ALA A 187 7.83 -15.19 9.58
C ALA A 187 8.28 -13.71 9.56
N ALA A 188 9.28 -13.38 8.74
CA ALA A 188 9.75 -12.00 8.56
C ALA A 188 8.69 -11.09 7.91
N CYS A 189 7.78 -11.64 7.09
CA CYS A 189 6.67 -10.90 6.50
C CYS A 189 5.50 -10.66 7.46
N ALA A 190 5.42 -11.41 8.56
CA ALA A 190 4.32 -11.32 9.51
C ALA A 190 4.27 -9.99 10.28
N ARG A 191 5.31 -9.14 10.18
CA ARG A 191 5.35 -7.81 10.80
C ARG A 191 5.51 -6.73 9.74
N PRO A 192 4.78 -5.61 9.87
CA PRO A 192 4.96 -4.48 8.96
C PRO A 192 6.37 -3.90 9.10
N LYS A 193 6.94 -3.51 7.96
CA LYS A 193 8.20 -2.77 7.87
C LYS A 193 7.88 -1.28 7.76
N TYR A 194 8.68 -0.45 8.43
CA TYR A 194 8.51 1.01 8.41
C TYR A 194 9.79 1.68 7.94
N THR A 195 9.63 2.80 7.25
CA THR A 195 10.72 3.68 6.87
C THR A 195 10.89 4.78 7.92
N THR A 196 11.78 5.74 7.68
CA THR A 196 12.11 6.76 8.68
C THR A 196 11.12 7.94 8.68
N THR A 197 10.47 8.23 7.55
CA THR A 197 9.53 9.35 7.36
C THR A 197 8.70 9.17 6.09
N VAL A 198 7.70 10.02 5.84
CA VAL A 198 7.14 10.26 4.50
C VAL A 198 7.81 11.48 3.85
N LEU A 199 8.29 11.34 2.61
CA LEU A 199 8.84 12.42 1.78
C LEU A 199 8.06 12.60 0.48
N ALA A 200 7.55 11.51 -0.12
CA ALA A 200 6.97 11.53 -1.46
C ALA A 200 5.68 10.71 -1.56
N ALA A 201 4.84 11.06 -2.52
CA ALA A 201 3.69 10.28 -2.96
C ALA A 201 3.92 9.82 -4.41
N PHE A 202 3.74 8.52 -4.66
CA PHE A 202 3.74 7.95 -6.01
C PHE A 202 2.32 7.59 -6.43
N VAL A 203 1.87 8.13 -7.55
CA VAL A 203 0.57 7.82 -8.16
C VAL A 203 0.76 6.68 -9.15
N HIS A 204 -0.06 5.65 -8.99
CA HIS A 204 -0.11 4.46 -9.84
C HIS A 204 -1.51 4.29 -10.44
N HIS A 205 -1.60 3.55 -11.54
CA HIS A 205 -2.82 2.82 -11.88
C HIS A 205 -2.61 1.33 -11.62
N THR A 206 -3.67 0.53 -11.61
CA THR A 206 -3.55 -0.94 -11.54
C THR A 206 -3.53 -1.60 -12.92
N ALA A 207 -3.60 -0.80 -13.99
CA ALA A 207 -3.76 -1.24 -15.38
C ALA A 207 -4.96 -2.15 -15.66
N ASP A 208 -5.92 -2.19 -14.74
CA ASP A 208 -7.12 -3.02 -14.80
C ASP A 208 -8.20 -2.37 -15.69
N ARG A 209 -9.27 -3.09 -16.00
CA ARG A 209 -10.44 -2.54 -16.71
C ARG A 209 -11.15 -1.44 -15.92
N ASN A 210 -11.97 -0.63 -16.60
CA ASN A 210 -12.65 0.54 -16.00
C ASN A 210 -14.18 0.38 -15.79
N ASP A 211 -14.75 -0.74 -16.21
CA ASP A 211 -16.18 -1.05 -16.20
C ASP A 211 -16.60 -1.97 -15.04
N TYR A 212 -15.71 -2.18 -14.06
CA TYR A 212 -16.06 -2.87 -12.83
C TYR A 212 -17.16 -2.13 -12.04
N THR A 213 -17.93 -2.90 -11.29
CA THR A 213 -19.01 -2.42 -10.43
C THR A 213 -18.49 -2.10 -9.03
N ARG A 214 -19.25 -1.31 -8.29
CA ARG A 214 -18.89 -0.90 -6.92
C ARG A 214 -18.78 -2.10 -5.98
N THR A 215 -19.63 -3.10 -6.13
CA THR A 215 -19.65 -4.31 -5.29
C THR A 215 -18.50 -5.27 -5.60
N GLN A 216 -17.88 -5.18 -6.79
CA GLN A 216 -16.72 -6.01 -7.14
C GLN A 216 -15.42 -5.53 -6.51
N VAL A 217 -15.29 -4.25 -6.17
CA VAL A 217 -14.01 -3.66 -5.77
C VAL A 217 -13.38 -4.33 -4.55
N PRO A 218 -14.10 -4.65 -3.44
CA PRO A 218 -13.47 -5.36 -2.32
C PRO A 218 -12.88 -6.71 -2.74
N ALA A 219 -13.57 -7.46 -3.61
CA ALA A 219 -13.10 -8.71 -4.16
C ALA A 219 -11.87 -8.53 -5.06
N MET A 220 -11.83 -7.48 -5.89
CA MET A 220 -10.66 -7.10 -6.69
C MET A 220 -9.45 -6.81 -5.79
N VAL A 221 -9.64 -6.07 -4.69
CA VAL A 221 -8.56 -5.75 -3.73
C VAL A 221 -8.05 -7.02 -3.04
N ARG A 222 -8.93 -7.95 -2.62
CA ARG A 222 -8.52 -9.25 -2.09
C ARG A 222 -7.75 -10.08 -3.12
N ALA A 223 -8.16 -10.05 -4.39
CA ALA A 223 -7.49 -10.80 -5.45
C ALA A 223 -6.10 -10.22 -5.76
N MET A 224 -5.94 -8.89 -5.83
CA MET A 224 -4.63 -8.23 -5.95
C MET A 224 -3.73 -8.56 -4.76
N TYR A 225 -4.29 -8.59 -3.54
CA TYR A 225 -3.55 -8.97 -2.34
C TYR A 225 -3.05 -10.41 -2.42
N ALA A 226 -3.93 -11.35 -2.80
CA ALA A 226 -3.56 -12.75 -2.99
C ALA A 226 -2.51 -12.94 -4.09
N TYR A 227 -2.60 -12.21 -5.20
CA TYR A 227 -1.62 -12.24 -6.29
C TYR A 227 -0.24 -11.78 -5.84
N HIS A 228 -0.16 -10.61 -5.20
CA HIS A 228 1.10 -10.05 -4.71
C HIS A 228 1.77 -10.99 -3.70
N VAL A 229 1.01 -11.61 -2.82
CA VAL A 229 1.58 -12.52 -1.83
C VAL A 229 1.94 -13.88 -2.41
N LYS A 230 0.98 -14.57 -3.03
CA LYS A 230 1.12 -15.99 -3.38
C LYS A 230 1.91 -16.20 -4.67
N SER A 231 1.87 -15.25 -5.59
CA SER A 231 2.47 -15.41 -6.93
C SER A 231 3.70 -14.53 -7.15
N ARG A 232 3.69 -13.30 -6.63
CA ARG A 232 4.82 -12.37 -6.76
C ARG A 232 5.85 -12.50 -5.64
N GLY A 233 5.52 -13.21 -4.56
CA GLY A 233 6.43 -13.46 -3.43
C GLY A 233 6.52 -12.31 -2.42
N TRP A 234 5.60 -11.34 -2.44
CA TRP A 234 5.65 -10.17 -1.56
C TRP A 234 5.03 -10.47 -0.19
N CYS A 235 5.38 -9.70 0.83
CA CYS A 235 4.84 -9.85 2.18
C CYS A 235 3.38 -9.39 2.29
N ASP A 236 2.96 -8.46 1.42
CA ASP A 236 1.61 -7.89 1.43
C ASP A 236 1.24 -7.27 0.07
N LEU A 237 0.07 -6.66 -0.02
CA LEU A 237 -0.31 -5.79 -1.12
C LEU A 237 0.72 -4.65 -1.28
N GLY A 238 1.26 -4.45 -2.48
CA GLY A 238 2.38 -3.53 -2.71
C GLY A 238 2.08 -2.04 -2.48
N TYR A 239 0.84 -1.59 -2.75
CA TYR A 239 0.43 -0.20 -2.58
C TYR A 239 -0.01 0.11 -1.15
N ASN A 240 0.27 1.32 -0.66
CA ASN A 240 -0.22 1.77 0.65
C ASN A 240 -1.72 2.08 0.63
N PHE A 241 -2.21 2.63 -0.48
CA PHE A 241 -3.61 3.01 -0.66
C PHE A 241 -4.11 2.66 -2.06
N LEU A 242 -5.41 2.37 -2.15
CA LEU A 242 -6.10 2.24 -3.43
C LEU A 242 -7.29 3.18 -3.50
N VAL A 243 -7.61 3.66 -4.70
CA VAL A 243 -8.79 4.50 -4.96
C VAL A 243 -9.56 3.94 -6.14
N ASP A 244 -10.85 3.66 -5.94
CA ASP A 244 -11.70 3.17 -7.02
C ASP A 244 -12.37 4.29 -7.82
N ARG A 245 -12.98 3.95 -8.96
CA ARG A 245 -13.67 4.90 -9.85
C ARG A 245 -14.87 5.60 -9.21
N PHE A 246 -15.35 5.09 -8.08
CA PHE A 246 -16.46 5.63 -7.31
C PHE A 246 -15.99 6.57 -6.18
N GLY A 247 -14.68 6.84 -6.08
CA GLY A 247 -14.08 7.71 -5.07
C GLY A 247 -13.92 7.08 -3.68
N ARG A 248 -14.02 5.75 -3.54
CA ARG A 248 -13.72 5.09 -2.27
C ARG A 248 -12.22 4.87 -2.14
N VAL A 249 -11.69 5.21 -0.96
CA VAL A 249 -10.30 4.94 -0.58
C VAL A 249 -10.24 3.63 0.19
N PHE A 250 -9.24 2.80 -0.10
CA PHE A 250 -8.98 1.53 0.58
C PHE A 250 -7.61 1.55 1.25
N GLU A 251 -7.54 1.03 2.47
CA GLU A 251 -6.28 0.74 3.15
C GLU A 251 -5.61 -0.44 2.43
N GLY A 252 -4.43 -0.20 1.86
CA GLY A 252 -3.64 -1.23 1.20
C GLY A 252 -2.74 -1.94 2.20
N ARG A 253 -1.42 -1.78 2.06
CA ARG A 253 -0.39 -2.46 2.85
C ARG A 253 -0.57 -2.35 4.37
N TYR A 254 -0.50 -3.47 5.08
CA TYR A 254 -0.66 -3.55 6.54
C TYR A 254 0.46 -2.81 7.28
N GLY A 255 0.12 -2.21 8.42
CA GLY A 255 1.06 -1.54 9.31
C GLY A 255 0.56 -0.22 9.88
N GLY A 256 -0.66 0.18 9.54
CA GLY A 256 -1.27 1.40 10.07
C GLY A 256 -1.08 2.56 9.11
N ALA A 257 -2.20 3.01 8.55
CA ALA A 257 -2.26 4.02 7.50
C ALA A 257 -1.58 5.37 7.87
N GLN A 258 -1.48 5.71 9.16
CA GLN A 258 -0.80 6.91 9.64
C GLN A 258 0.74 6.78 9.70
N LEU A 259 1.28 5.57 9.71
CA LEU A 259 2.71 5.29 9.80
C LEU A 259 3.38 5.27 8.41
N PRO A 260 4.72 5.37 8.33
CA PRO A 260 5.47 5.33 7.09
C PRO A 260 5.74 3.87 6.72
N VAL A 261 4.67 3.13 6.44
CA VAL A 261 4.74 1.70 6.08
C VAL A 261 5.47 1.57 4.74
N LEU A 262 6.53 0.75 4.72
CA LEU A 262 7.31 0.48 3.52
C LEU A 262 6.44 -0.24 2.48
N GLY A 263 6.32 0.35 1.28
CA GLY A 263 5.61 -0.20 0.12
C GLY A 263 6.41 -1.23 -0.69
N ALA A 264 5.77 -1.76 -1.74
CA ALA A 264 6.39 -2.57 -2.81
C ALA A 264 5.81 -2.16 -4.18
N HIS A 265 5.53 -0.87 -4.33
CA HIS A 265 4.87 -0.29 -5.51
C HIS A 265 5.87 0.36 -6.47
N THR A 266 7.03 0.80 -5.99
CA THR A 266 8.04 1.48 -6.81
C THR A 266 9.41 1.04 -6.34
N ALA A 267 9.92 -0.06 -6.90
CA ALA A 267 11.22 -0.61 -6.50
C ALA A 267 12.31 0.49 -6.55
N ALA A 268 13.16 0.52 -5.53
CA ALA A 268 14.17 1.54 -5.20
C ALA A 268 13.64 2.86 -4.59
N PHE A 269 12.35 3.15 -4.72
CA PHE A 269 11.72 4.36 -4.18
C PHE A 269 10.64 4.08 -3.15
N ASN A 270 10.42 2.84 -2.73
CA ASN A 270 9.43 2.53 -1.68
C ASN A 270 9.83 3.16 -0.34
N SER A 271 11.14 3.21 -0.06
CA SER A 271 11.68 3.84 1.14
C SER A 271 11.35 5.33 1.21
N ASN A 272 10.75 5.77 2.33
CA ASN A 272 10.31 7.14 2.58
C ASN A 272 9.26 7.71 1.60
N SER A 273 8.52 6.85 0.91
CA SER A 273 7.38 7.25 0.09
C SER A 273 6.13 6.46 0.46
N PHE A 274 5.01 6.78 -0.19
CA PHE A 274 3.83 5.93 -0.20
C PHE A 274 3.19 5.92 -1.59
N GLY A 275 2.63 4.77 -1.95
CA GLY A 275 1.94 4.56 -3.22
C GLY A 275 0.43 4.69 -3.10
N VAL A 276 -0.19 5.41 -4.02
CA VAL A 276 -1.65 5.47 -4.21
C VAL A 276 -1.96 4.91 -5.59
N ALA A 277 -2.53 3.70 -5.64
CA ALA A 277 -2.96 3.08 -6.88
C ALA A 277 -4.43 3.39 -7.16
N VAL A 278 -4.72 4.01 -8.30
CA VAL A 278 -6.10 4.11 -8.77
C VAL A 278 -6.48 2.85 -9.54
N ILE A 279 -7.63 2.26 -9.22
CA ILE A 279 -8.05 0.98 -9.81
C ILE A 279 -8.59 1.26 -11.21
N GLY A 280 -7.88 0.77 -12.24
CA GLY A 280 -8.25 0.95 -13.64
C GLY A 280 -7.06 1.19 -14.57
N ASN A 281 -7.35 1.48 -15.84
CA ASN A 281 -6.38 1.73 -16.89
C ASN A 281 -6.63 3.10 -17.49
N PHE A 282 -5.64 3.98 -17.35
CA PHE A 282 -5.73 5.39 -17.74
C PHE A 282 -4.73 5.76 -18.83
N GLU A 283 -4.32 4.81 -19.67
CA GLU A 283 -3.57 5.14 -20.89
C GLU A 283 -4.42 5.99 -21.85
N GLN A 284 -5.66 5.56 -22.09
CA GLN A 284 -6.57 6.25 -23.01
C GLN A 284 -7.77 6.88 -22.31
N ALA A 285 -8.31 6.23 -21.27
CA ALA A 285 -9.47 6.74 -20.54
C ALA A 285 -9.07 7.78 -19.50
N ALA A 286 -9.87 8.84 -19.35
CA ALA A 286 -9.66 9.83 -18.30
C ALA A 286 -10.13 9.30 -16.94
N PRO A 287 -9.39 9.55 -15.84
CA PRO A 287 -9.83 9.19 -14.50
C PRO A 287 -11.05 10.02 -14.08
N PRO A 288 -12.10 9.41 -13.47
CA PRO A 288 -13.26 10.14 -12.98
C PRO A 288 -12.90 11.21 -11.94
N ALA A 289 -13.67 12.30 -11.90
CA ALA A 289 -13.42 13.40 -10.97
C ALA A 289 -13.44 12.97 -9.50
N ALA A 290 -14.38 12.09 -9.11
CA ALA A 290 -14.48 11.58 -7.74
C ALA A 290 -13.23 10.76 -7.32
N MET A 291 -12.66 10.00 -8.25
CA MET A 291 -11.40 9.27 -8.06
C MET A 291 -10.23 10.25 -7.89
N LEU A 292 -10.09 11.24 -8.78
CA LEU A 292 -9.04 12.26 -8.69
C LEU A 292 -9.09 13.06 -7.38
N GLU A 293 -10.28 13.48 -6.95
CA GLU A 293 -10.48 14.20 -5.69
C GLU A 293 -10.09 13.33 -4.48
N SER A 294 -10.44 12.05 -4.49
CA SER A 294 -10.12 11.13 -3.40
C SER A 294 -8.62 10.83 -3.34
N THR A 295 -7.97 10.65 -4.49
CA THR A 295 -6.51 10.57 -4.60
C THR A 295 -5.84 11.83 -4.04
N ALA A 296 -6.33 13.02 -4.39
CA ALA A 296 -5.82 14.27 -3.84
C ALA A 296 -5.98 14.37 -2.31
N ARG A 297 -7.11 13.88 -1.74
CA ARG A 297 -7.33 13.87 -0.29
C ARG A 297 -6.37 12.93 0.45
N VAL A 298 -6.11 11.73 -0.06
CA VAL A 298 -5.13 10.81 0.53
C VAL A 298 -3.75 11.44 0.55
N ILE A 299 -3.33 12.02 -0.59
CA ILE A 299 -2.02 12.66 -0.73
C ILE A 299 -1.93 13.87 0.21
N ALA A 300 -2.94 14.74 0.22
CA ALA A 300 -2.99 15.90 1.10
C ALA A 300 -2.88 15.49 2.57
N TRP A 301 -3.65 14.50 3.00
CA TRP A 301 -3.54 13.99 4.36
C TRP A 301 -2.11 13.55 4.73
N LYS A 302 -1.51 12.66 3.92
CA LYS A 302 -0.20 12.10 4.23
C LYS A 302 0.89 13.17 4.20
N LEU A 303 0.85 14.09 3.24
CA LEU A 303 1.83 15.16 3.13
C LEU A 303 1.66 16.22 4.23
N ASP A 304 0.41 16.55 4.60
CA ASP A 304 0.12 17.55 5.62
C ASP A 304 0.52 17.11 7.01
N ALA A 305 0.13 15.89 7.39
CA ALA A 305 0.55 15.29 8.66
C ALA A 305 2.09 15.16 8.80
N ASN A 306 2.82 15.16 7.67
CA ASN A 306 4.28 15.03 7.66
C ASN A 306 5.01 16.33 7.25
N TYR A 307 4.29 17.45 7.15
CA TYR A 307 4.85 18.76 6.82
C TYR A 307 5.65 18.77 5.50
N ARG A 308 5.05 18.26 4.41
CA ARG A 308 5.64 18.20 3.07
C ARG A 308 4.88 19.06 2.08
N SER A 309 5.57 19.99 1.43
CA SER A 309 4.95 20.80 0.39
C SER A 309 4.68 19.94 -0.85
N PRO A 310 3.44 19.85 -1.35
CA PRO A 310 3.13 19.08 -2.56
C PRO A 310 3.71 19.70 -3.84
N GLN A 311 4.12 20.97 -3.78
CA GLN A 311 4.71 21.70 -4.91
C GLN A 311 6.24 21.61 -4.94
N ALA A 312 6.87 21.05 -3.91
CA ALA A 312 8.33 20.97 -3.84
C ALA A 312 8.91 19.89 -4.75
N THR A 313 10.15 20.11 -5.17
CA THR A 313 11.05 19.10 -5.70
C THR A 313 11.92 18.57 -4.56
N ILE A 314 12.09 17.26 -4.50
CA ILE A 314 12.86 16.55 -3.48
C ILE A 314 13.94 15.68 -4.14
N ARG A 315 14.90 15.24 -3.34
CA ARG A 315 15.82 14.16 -3.72
C ARG A 315 15.41 12.87 -3.03
N LEU A 316 15.22 11.81 -3.80
CA LEU A 316 14.93 10.47 -3.32
C LEU A 316 15.72 9.48 -4.17
N ASP A 317 16.47 8.58 -3.51
CA ASP A 317 17.36 7.60 -4.15
C ASP A 317 18.21 8.19 -5.30
N GLY A 318 18.91 9.28 -5.02
CA GLY A 318 19.76 10.00 -6.00
C GLY A 318 19.01 10.81 -7.06
N SER A 319 17.72 10.57 -7.26
CA SER A 319 16.89 11.21 -8.28
C SER A 319 16.22 12.49 -7.79
N SER A 320 15.99 13.43 -8.70
CA SER A 320 15.24 14.67 -8.44
C SER A 320 13.79 14.49 -8.88
N LEU A 321 12.87 14.48 -7.93
CA LEU A 321 11.45 14.17 -8.16
C LEU A 321 10.55 15.27 -7.61
N HIS A 322 9.34 15.38 -8.11
CA HIS A 322 8.32 16.15 -7.40
C HIS A 322 7.85 15.37 -6.16
N THR A 323 7.42 16.10 -5.13
CA THR A 323 6.83 15.49 -3.92
C THR A 323 5.61 14.62 -4.25
N VAL A 324 4.89 14.98 -5.33
CA VAL A 324 3.85 14.15 -5.94
C VAL A 324 4.27 13.80 -7.36
N SER A 325 4.60 12.54 -7.56
CA SER A 325 5.14 12.00 -8.82
C SER A 325 4.32 10.80 -9.30
N GLY A 326 4.36 10.54 -10.60
CA GLY A 326 3.82 9.30 -11.17
C GLY A 326 4.87 8.20 -11.13
N HIS A 327 4.47 6.93 -11.24
CA HIS A 327 5.44 5.84 -11.28
C HIS A 327 6.48 6.02 -12.40
N ARG A 328 6.05 6.44 -13.59
CA ARG A 328 6.92 6.74 -14.74
C ARG A 328 7.96 7.83 -14.50
N ASP A 329 7.85 8.64 -13.43
CA ASP A 329 8.91 9.62 -13.09
C ASP A 329 10.18 8.94 -12.58
N THR A 330 10.09 7.67 -12.17
CA THR A 330 11.21 6.92 -11.55
C THR A 330 11.92 5.99 -12.53
N LYS A 331 11.26 5.58 -13.62
CA LYS A 331 11.72 4.54 -14.54
C LYS A 331 10.82 4.41 -15.79
N ALA A 332 11.24 3.57 -16.73
CA ALA A 332 10.51 3.30 -17.97
C ALA A 332 9.30 2.36 -17.75
N THR A 333 8.15 2.93 -17.40
CA THR A 333 6.86 2.23 -17.25
C THR A 333 5.73 3.07 -17.85
N ALA A 334 4.65 2.40 -18.28
CA ALA A 334 3.41 3.04 -18.71
C ALA A 334 2.62 3.61 -17.52
N CYS A 335 2.76 3.01 -16.32
CA CYS A 335 2.07 3.47 -15.11
C CYS A 335 2.44 4.93 -14.77
N PRO A 336 1.48 5.84 -14.48
CA PRO A 336 0.08 5.58 -14.11
C PRO A 336 -0.94 5.69 -15.24
N GLY A 337 -0.55 5.53 -16.50
CA GLY A 337 -1.43 5.85 -17.63
C GLY A 337 -1.25 7.28 -18.11
N THR A 338 -1.21 7.49 -19.42
CA THR A 338 -1.02 8.81 -20.03
C THR A 338 -2.05 9.85 -19.56
N GLN A 339 -3.34 9.51 -19.49
CA GLN A 339 -4.39 10.44 -19.06
C GLN A 339 -4.27 10.84 -17.60
N LEU A 340 -3.92 9.90 -16.71
CA LEU A 340 -3.73 10.20 -15.30
C LEU A 340 -2.40 10.93 -15.05
N TYR A 341 -1.35 10.58 -15.78
CA TYR A 341 -0.07 11.28 -15.70
C TYR A 341 -0.21 12.77 -16.05
N ASN A 342 -1.01 13.10 -17.06
CA ASN A 342 -1.33 14.48 -17.42
C ASN A 342 -2.07 15.24 -16.30
N LYS A 343 -2.63 14.55 -15.30
CA LYS A 343 -3.28 15.15 -14.11
C LYS A 343 -2.33 15.37 -12.93
N LEU A 344 -1.05 15.00 -13.00
CA LEU A 344 -0.13 15.19 -11.88
C LEU A 344 0.04 16.68 -11.49
N GLY A 345 0.09 17.58 -12.47
CA GLY A 345 0.14 19.02 -12.20
C GLY A 345 -1.11 19.52 -11.46
N TRP A 346 -2.30 19.07 -11.90
CA TRP A 346 -3.56 19.35 -11.22
C TRP A 346 -3.60 18.77 -9.81
N LEU A 347 -3.11 17.53 -9.62
CA LEU A 347 -3.05 16.89 -8.30
C LEU A 347 -2.17 17.71 -7.33
N ARG A 348 -0.98 18.16 -7.74
CA ARG A 348 -0.12 19.01 -6.89
C ARG A 348 -0.83 20.29 -6.44
N GLN A 349 -1.54 20.96 -7.35
CA GLN A 349 -2.31 22.18 -7.04
C GLN A 349 -3.51 21.89 -6.13
N ARG A 350 -4.24 20.81 -6.41
CA ARG A 350 -5.41 20.41 -5.62
C ARG A 350 -5.01 20.01 -4.21
N VAL A 351 -3.95 19.23 -4.07
CA VAL A 351 -3.36 18.86 -2.78
C VAL A 351 -2.94 20.11 -2.01
N ASN A 352 -2.25 21.07 -2.65
CA ASN A 352 -1.89 22.34 -2.02
C ASN A 352 -3.10 23.13 -1.50
N THR A 353 -4.19 23.13 -2.27
CA THR A 353 -5.45 23.77 -1.89
C THR A 353 -6.10 23.08 -0.68
N LEU A 354 -6.13 21.74 -0.67
CA LEU A 354 -6.70 20.96 0.44
C LEU A 354 -5.91 21.15 1.74
N MET A 355 -4.60 21.37 1.63
CA MET A 355 -3.70 21.69 2.76
C MET A 355 -3.79 23.15 3.21
N SER A 356 -4.63 23.98 2.58
CA SER A 356 -4.74 25.42 2.83
C SER A 356 -3.42 26.18 2.72
N GLY A 357 -2.50 25.69 1.88
CA GLY A 357 -1.25 26.38 1.52
C GLY A 357 -0.19 26.55 2.62
N SER A 358 -0.38 26.08 3.86
CA SER A 358 0.71 26.11 4.86
C SER A 358 0.48 25.19 6.07
N PHE A 359 1.60 24.69 6.62
CA PHE A 359 1.62 24.10 7.95
C PHE A 359 1.60 25.23 8.98
N SER A 360 0.54 25.30 9.78
CA SER A 360 0.42 26.33 10.83
C SER A 360 0.10 25.75 12.20
N THR A 361 0.14 24.41 12.34
CA THR A 361 -0.18 23.75 13.59
C THR A 361 0.80 24.17 14.70
N PRO A 362 0.36 24.22 15.97
CA PRO A 362 1.26 24.52 17.09
C PRO A 362 2.46 23.56 17.17
N ILE A 363 2.31 22.31 16.73
CA ILE A 363 3.40 21.33 16.68
C ILE A 363 4.37 21.68 15.54
N TYR A 364 3.88 22.03 14.36
CA TYR A 364 4.72 22.48 13.26
C TYR A 364 5.54 23.72 13.64
N GLN A 365 4.92 24.72 14.28
CA GLN A 365 5.64 25.93 14.70
C GLN A 365 6.75 25.62 15.71
N TYR A 366 6.48 24.71 16.65
CA TYR A 366 7.51 24.20 17.56
C TYR A 366 8.65 23.53 16.79
N ALA A 367 8.33 22.61 15.86
CA ALA A 367 9.32 21.88 15.09
C ALA A 367 10.17 22.80 14.19
N ARG A 368 9.53 23.81 13.56
CA ARG A 368 10.20 24.84 12.77
C ARG A 368 11.17 25.65 13.63
N LYS A 369 10.76 26.08 14.82
CA LYS A 369 11.62 26.81 15.77
C LYS A 369 12.79 25.94 16.27
N ALA A 370 12.55 24.66 16.55
CA ALA A 370 13.57 23.72 16.98
C ALA A 370 14.55 23.33 15.85
N GLY A 371 14.08 23.39 14.60
CA GLY A 371 14.80 23.03 13.39
C GLY A 371 14.75 21.51 13.10
N PHE A 372 14.32 21.16 11.89
CA PHE A 372 14.22 19.76 11.41
C PHE A 372 15.55 18.98 11.44
N ARG A 373 16.69 19.68 11.39
CA ARG A 373 18.03 19.07 11.57
C ARG A 373 18.25 18.54 13.01
N ASN A 374 17.64 19.17 14.01
CA ASN A 374 17.84 18.83 15.42
C ASN A 374 16.74 17.89 15.94
N ILE A 375 15.50 18.13 15.53
CA ILE A 375 14.34 17.34 15.97
C ILE A 375 14.17 16.06 15.13
N GLY A 376 14.68 16.08 13.89
CA GLY A 376 14.51 15.02 12.91
C GLY A 376 13.19 15.13 12.14
N GLN A 377 12.95 14.18 11.25
CA GLN A 377 11.71 14.12 10.47
C GLN A 377 10.58 13.41 11.24
N PRO A 378 9.30 13.70 10.92
CA PRO A 378 8.18 12.94 11.45
C PRO A 378 8.25 11.47 11.04
N PHE A 379 8.29 10.58 12.02
CA PHE A 379 8.07 9.14 11.81
C PHE A 379 6.57 8.86 11.82
N TRP A 380 5.89 9.23 12.91
CA TRP A 380 4.43 9.29 12.94
C TRP A 380 4.04 10.75 12.80
N GLY A 381 3.45 11.07 11.65
CA GLY A 381 2.92 12.41 11.37
C GLY A 381 1.93 12.89 12.43
N GLU A 382 1.58 14.16 12.36
CA GLU A 382 0.63 14.76 13.29
C GLU A 382 -0.63 13.90 13.38
N HIS A 383 -1.07 13.57 14.59
CA HIS A 383 -2.22 12.70 14.81
C HIS A 383 -2.93 13.05 16.10
N ARG A 384 -4.22 12.69 16.11
CA ARG A 384 -5.07 12.94 17.26
C ARG A 384 -4.67 12.02 18.41
N THR A 385 -4.64 12.59 19.59
CA THR A 385 -4.56 11.86 20.86
C THR A 385 -5.86 12.05 21.62
N ARG A 386 -6.03 11.35 22.74
CA ARG A 386 -7.24 11.44 23.58
C ARG A 386 -7.59 12.88 24.00
N THR A 387 -6.59 13.75 24.20
CA THR A 387 -6.80 15.11 24.75
C THR A 387 -6.07 16.20 23.96
N GLY A 388 -5.61 15.91 22.75
CA GLY A 388 -4.78 16.84 21.98
C GLY A 388 -4.20 16.22 20.72
N TRP A 389 -3.01 16.66 20.32
CA TRP A 389 -2.31 16.25 19.12
C TRP A 389 -0.89 15.82 19.45
N ALA A 390 -0.31 14.95 18.63
CA ALA A 390 1.08 14.55 18.74
C ALA A 390 1.73 14.36 17.37
N THR A 391 3.03 14.63 17.29
CA THR A 391 3.90 14.21 16.19
C THR A 391 5.13 13.55 16.78
N TYR A 392 5.48 12.37 16.28
CA TYR A 392 6.65 11.64 16.75
C TYR A 392 7.79 11.84 15.76
N PHE A 393 8.76 12.67 16.13
CA PHE A 393 9.94 12.92 15.31
C PHE A 393 11.07 11.94 15.64
N ALA A 394 12.15 11.94 14.87
CA ALA A 394 13.28 11.05 15.10
C ALA A 394 13.86 11.17 16.53
N THR A 395 14.05 12.39 17.06
CA THR A 395 14.75 12.57 18.35
C THR A 395 13.82 12.85 19.53
N ARG A 396 12.59 13.32 19.29
CA ARG A 396 11.61 13.62 20.35
C ARG A 396 10.18 13.48 19.87
N ASP A 397 9.26 13.37 20.82
CA ASP A 397 7.82 13.44 20.56
C ASP A 397 7.32 14.81 20.98
N VAL A 398 6.51 15.47 20.15
CA VAL A 398 5.94 16.79 20.42
C VAL A 398 4.43 16.66 20.52
N PHE A 399 3.85 17.29 21.52
CA PHE A 399 2.45 17.22 21.86
C PHE A 399 1.86 18.61 21.94
N TYR A 400 0.61 18.76 21.53
CA TYR A 400 -0.16 19.99 21.72
C TYR A 400 -1.50 19.67 22.37
N SER A 401 -1.89 20.46 23.37
CA SER A 401 -3.26 20.49 23.86
C SER A 401 -3.70 21.93 24.12
N VAL A 402 -4.99 22.21 24.01
CA VAL A 402 -5.53 23.54 24.36
C VAL A 402 -5.21 23.92 25.81
N ALA A 403 -5.20 22.93 26.71
CA ALA A 403 -4.99 23.16 28.13
C ALA A 403 -3.54 23.48 28.51
N SER A 404 -2.55 22.96 27.77
CA SER A 404 -1.14 23.09 28.14
C SER A 404 -0.25 23.76 27.10
N GLY A 405 -0.73 23.98 25.88
CA GLY A 405 0.11 24.40 24.76
C GLY A 405 1.00 23.27 24.23
N THR A 406 2.09 23.63 23.55
CA THR A 406 2.99 22.68 22.88
C THR A 406 4.20 22.33 23.76
N HIS A 407 4.40 21.04 24.02
CA HIS A 407 5.53 20.52 24.81
C HIS A 407 6.12 19.27 24.18
N SER A 408 7.40 19.02 24.44
CA SER A 408 8.14 17.89 23.89
C SER A 408 8.62 16.92 24.96
N THR A 409 8.78 15.66 24.60
CA THR A 409 9.39 14.62 25.42
C THR A 409 10.52 13.96 24.63
N ALA A 410 11.73 13.95 25.20
CA ALA A 410 12.95 13.45 24.55
C ALA A 410 13.76 12.51 25.45
N GLY A 411 14.76 11.83 24.89
CA GLY A 411 15.74 11.03 25.63
C GLY A 411 15.12 9.98 26.57
N ALA A 412 15.65 9.88 27.79
CA ALA A 412 15.19 8.90 28.79
C ALA A 412 13.71 9.08 29.18
N PHE A 413 13.21 10.34 29.22
CA PHE A 413 11.79 10.61 29.45
C PHE A 413 10.91 10.06 28.35
N ARG A 414 11.32 10.23 27.08
CA ARG A 414 10.59 9.69 25.92
C ARG A 414 10.54 8.17 25.96
N THR A 415 11.68 7.53 26.20
CA THR A 415 11.75 6.06 26.31
C THR A 415 10.83 5.56 27.41
N ARG A 416 10.85 6.19 28.59
CA ARG A 416 9.97 5.82 29.70
C ARG A 416 8.51 6.06 29.36
N PHE A 417 8.16 7.22 28.82
CA PHE A 417 6.80 7.59 28.44
C PHE A 417 6.20 6.61 27.43
N ARG A 418 6.95 6.26 26.37
CA ARG A 418 6.53 5.27 25.37
C ARG A 418 6.36 3.86 25.96
N ARG A 419 7.25 3.44 26.86
CA ARG A 419 7.14 2.13 27.56
C ARG A 419 5.91 2.02 28.45
N LEU A 420 5.35 3.15 28.91
CA LEU A 420 4.08 3.10 29.63
C LEU A 420 2.93 2.67 28.71
N GLY A 421 3.06 2.77 27.37
CA GLY A 421 2.05 2.33 26.41
C GLY A 421 0.71 3.01 26.66
N ALA A 422 -0.39 2.24 26.68
CA ALA A 422 -1.71 2.72 27.12
C ALA A 422 -1.68 3.29 28.56
N GLY A 423 -0.70 2.93 29.39
CA GLY A 423 -0.43 3.52 30.70
C GLY A 423 0.01 5.00 30.66
N SER A 424 0.48 5.52 29.52
CA SER A 424 0.62 6.97 29.30
C SER A 424 -0.73 7.70 29.35
N ALA A 425 -1.86 7.00 29.08
CA ALA A 425 -3.19 7.57 29.26
C ALA A 425 -3.47 7.94 30.71
N ARG A 426 -2.83 7.26 31.68
CA ARG A 426 -2.92 7.58 33.11
C ARG A 426 -2.08 8.81 33.48
N LEU A 427 -0.93 9.02 32.83
CA LEU A 427 -0.06 10.16 33.07
C LEU A 427 -0.54 11.44 32.35
N GLY A 428 -1.20 11.27 31.20
CA GLY A 428 -1.64 12.35 30.32
C GLY A 428 -0.51 12.95 29.49
N LEU A 429 -0.83 14.01 28.75
CA LEU A 429 0.14 14.72 27.91
C LEU A 429 1.14 15.54 28.76
N PRO A 430 2.35 15.82 28.25
CA PRO A 430 3.27 16.73 28.92
C PRO A 430 2.67 18.14 28.99
N ILE A 431 2.93 18.81 30.12
CA ILE A 431 2.55 20.22 30.34
C ILE A 431 3.76 21.12 30.60
N THR A 432 4.95 20.52 30.61
CA THR A 432 6.24 21.22 30.51
C THR A 432 7.14 20.44 29.55
N ASP A 433 8.13 21.13 28.96
CA ASP A 433 9.36 20.48 28.52
C ASP A 433 10.12 19.90 29.73
N ALA A 434 11.10 19.03 29.48
CA ALA A 434 11.99 18.54 30.53
C ALA A 434 12.90 19.66 31.03
N TYR A 435 13.05 19.78 32.35
CA TYR A 435 13.85 20.83 32.99
C TYR A 435 14.74 20.27 34.10
N ARG A 436 15.80 21.00 34.46
CA ARG A 436 16.74 20.60 35.52
C ARG A 436 16.10 20.75 36.90
N ALA A 437 16.38 19.80 37.79
CA ALA A 437 15.93 19.83 39.17
C ALA A 437 17.03 19.28 40.09
N PRO A 438 17.00 19.54 41.41
CA PRO A 438 17.92 18.90 42.35
C PRO A 438 17.92 17.38 42.19
N GLY A 439 19.10 16.79 42.09
CA GLY A 439 19.27 15.34 41.88
C GLY A 439 19.13 14.86 40.43
N GLY A 440 18.74 15.71 39.46
CA GLY A 440 18.69 15.33 38.04
C GLY A 440 17.79 16.22 37.18
N SER A 441 16.75 15.64 36.60
CA SER A 441 15.80 16.35 35.72
C SER A 441 14.38 15.88 35.98
N ARG A 442 13.39 16.74 35.66
CA ARG A 442 11.97 16.42 35.82
C ARG A 442 11.19 16.89 34.60
N GLN A 443 10.07 16.24 34.34
CA GLN A 443 9.09 16.68 33.37
C GLN A 443 7.68 16.48 33.94
N LYS A 444 6.84 17.52 33.83
CA LYS A 444 5.47 17.48 34.30
C LYS A 444 4.52 17.03 33.21
N PHE A 445 3.58 16.20 33.61
CA PHE A 445 2.46 15.74 32.80
C PHE A 445 1.15 16.08 33.51
N GLN A 446 0.04 16.00 32.78
CA GLN A 446 -1.29 16.39 33.29
C GLN A 446 -1.65 15.73 34.64
N ARG A 447 -1.17 14.51 34.91
CA ARG A 447 -1.55 13.72 36.10
C ARG A 447 -0.36 13.24 36.92
N GLY A 448 0.85 13.73 36.66
CA GLY A 448 2.04 13.28 37.38
C GLY A 448 3.34 13.79 36.77
N TRP A 449 4.43 13.12 37.11
CA TRP A 449 5.79 13.52 36.76
C TRP A 449 6.60 12.33 36.28
N LEU A 450 7.53 12.58 35.37
CA LEU A 450 8.70 11.73 35.20
C LEU A 450 9.91 12.44 35.79
N VAL A 451 10.67 11.73 36.62
CA VAL A 451 11.86 12.24 37.31
C VAL A 451 13.04 11.38 36.92
N TRP A 452 14.05 11.98 36.29
CA TRP A 452 15.32 11.33 36.01
C TRP A 452 16.29 11.60 37.16
N ASP A 453 16.77 10.55 37.79
CA ASP A 453 17.76 10.61 38.88
C ASP A 453 19.18 10.46 38.30
N ARG A 454 20.05 11.41 38.63
CA ARG A 454 21.42 11.46 38.13
C ARG A 454 22.32 10.36 38.70
N ARG A 455 22.09 9.92 39.93
CA ARG A 455 22.88 8.89 40.62
C ARG A 455 22.53 7.51 40.07
N THR A 456 21.25 7.21 39.94
CA THR A 456 20.80 5.88 39.46
C THR A 456 20.72 5.81 37.93
N ARG A 457 20.71 6.96 37.25
CA ARG A 457 20.46 7.10 35.80
C ARG A 457 19.10 6.55 35.37
N GLN A 458 18.14 6.43 36.29
CA GLN A 458 16.80 5.89 36.03
C GLN A 458 15.73 6.98 35.95
N VAL A 459 14.63 6.69 35.25
CA VAL A 459 13.44 7.55 35.20
C VAL A 459 12.32 6.93 36.02
N HIS A 460 11.90 7.64 37.07
CA HIS A 460 10.83 7.26 37.98
C HIS A 460 9.54 8.00 37.62
N LEU A 461 8.41 7.29 37.76
CA LEU A 461 7.06 7.85 37.60
C LEU A 461 6.53 8.23 38.98
N VAL A 462 6.05 9.46 39.12
CA VAL A 462 5.48 9.97 40.38
C VAL A 462 4.09 10.53 40.10
N TYR A 463 3.08 10.02 40.82
CA TYR A 463 1.71 10.56 40.79
C TYR A 463 1.52 11.57 41.93
N GLY A 464 0.73 12.63 41.71
CA GLY A 464 0.44 13.66 42.73
C GLY A 464 1.42 14.85 42.74
N ARG A 465 1.33 15.72 43.75
CA ARG A 465 2.27 16.84 43.95
C ARG A 465 3.63 16.26 44.37
N ALA A 466 4.67 16.50 43.58
CA ALA A 466 6.03 16.25 44.01
C ALA A 466 6.33 17.23 45.16
N SER A 467 6.57 16.70 46.35
CA SER A 467 7.08 17.44 47.51
C SER A 467 8.42 18.09 47.21
#